data_AF-C0HL27-F1
#
_entry.id   AF-C0HL27-F1
#
_cell.length_a   1.000
_cell.length_b   1.000
_cell.length_c   1.000
_cell.angle_alpha   90.00
_cell.angle_beta   90.00
_cell.angle_gamma   90.00
#
_symmetry.space_group_name_H-M   'P 1'
#
loop_
_entity.id
_entity.type
_entity.pdbx_description
1 polymer ?
#
loop_
_entity_poly.entity_id
_entity_poly.type
_entity_poly.pdbx_seq_one_letter_code
_entity_poly.pdbx_strand_id
1 'polypeptide(L)' 'GLPICGETCFTGTCNTPGCSCTYPICTRD' A
#
# COMPACT_ATOMS: atom_id res chain seq x y z
N GLY A 1 5.71 -5.36 -0.67
CA GLY A 1 7.13 -5.17 -0.93
C GLY A 1 7.31 -4.44 -2.22
N LEU A 2 6.65 -4.90 -3.29
CA LEU A 2 6.60 -4.19 -4.57
C LEU A 2 5.55 -3.04 -4.56
N PRO A 3 5.90 -1.82 -4.99
CA PRO A 3 5.00 -0.66 -5.01
C PRO A 3 4.06 -0.67 -6.24
N ILE A 4 3.42 -1.81 -6.49
CA ILE A 4 2.52 -2.02 -7.64
C ILE A 4 1.08 -1.59 -7.39
N CYS A 5 0.74 -1.24 -6.14
CA CYS A 5 -0.61 -0.84 -5.75
C CYS A 5 -0.99 0.55 -6.26
N GLY A 6 0.00 1.43 -6.50
CA GLY A 6 -0.25 2.81 -6.96
C GLY A 6 -1.02 3.68 -5.96
N GLU A 7 -1.18 3.21 -4.71
CA GLU A 7 -1.92 3.87 -3.64
C GLU A 7 -0.94 4.33 -2.55
N THR A 8 -1.30 5.39 -1.84
CA THR A 8 -0.56 5.86 -0.67
C THR A 8 -1.35 5.55 0.59
N CYS A 9 -0.64 5.26 1.68
CA CYS A 9 -1.23 4.94 2.98
C CYS A 9 -0.75 5.90 4.07
N PHE A 10 -0.79 7.20 3.78
CA PHE A 10 -0.47 8.22 4.79
C PHE A 10 -1.37 8.14 6.03
N THR A 11 -2.60 7.64 5.86
CA THR A 11 -3.55 7.37 6.93
C THR A 11 -3.39 5.97 7.56
N GLY A 12 -2.37 5.21 7.15
CA GLY A 12 -2.09 3.86 7.62
C GLY A 12 -2.90 2.75 6.93
N THR A 13 -3.71 3.07 5.92
CA THR A 13 -4.61 2.11 5.26
C THR A 13 -4.39 2.06 3.75
N CYS A 14 -4.58 0.86 3.18
CA CYS A 14 -4.62 0.61 1.75
C CYS A 14 -5.99 0.02 1.42
N ASN A 15 -6.70 0.60 0.47
CA ASN A 15 -8.02 0.13 0.03
C ASN A 15 -7.89 -0.95 -1.07
N THR A 16 -6.74 -0.99 -1.75
CA THR A 16 -6.48 -1.96 -2.81
C THR A 16 -6.34 -3.37 -2.23
N PRO A 17 -7.19 -4.35 -2.61
CA PRO A 17 -7.13 -5.70 -2.08
C PRO A 17 -5.76 -6.35 -2.33
N GLY A 18 -5.25 -7.07 -1.33
CA GLY A 18 -3.94 -7.70 -1.39
C GLY A 18 -2.77 -6.71 -1.33
N CYS A 19 -3.00 -5.45 -1.00
CA CYS A 19 -1.95 -4.50 -0.67
C CYS A 19 -1.86 -4.31 0.83
N SER A 20 -0.63 -4.17 1.32
CA SER A 20 -0.29 -3.86 2.70
C SER A 20 0.32 -2.46 2.76
N CYS A 21 0.04 -1.72 3.82
CA CYS A 21 0.65 -0.41 4.01
C CYS A 21 2.12 -0.58 4.39
N THR A 22 3.00 -0.11 3.51
CA THR A 22 4.43 0.10 3.80
C THR A 22 4.67 1.60 3.76
N TYR A 23 4.35 2.25 4.88
CA TYR A 23 4.34 3.71 4.95
C TYR A 23 5.55 4.34 4.24
N PRO A 24 5.32 5.31 3.33
CA PRO A 24 4.06 6.00 3.05
C PRO A 24 3.21 5.41 1.92
N ILE A 25 3.61 4.28 1.33
CA ILE A 25 2.97 3.72 0.14
C ILE A 25 2.36 2.35 0.38
N CYS A 26 1.33 2.02 -0.37
CA CYS A 26 0.79 0.68 -0.42
C CYS A 26 1.68 -0.19 -1.29
N THR A 27 2.07 -1.35 -0.76
CA THR A 27 2.85 -2.33 -1.50
C THR A 27 2.17 -3.68 -1.46
N ARG A 28 2.40 -4.51 -2.48
CA ARG A 28 1.99 -5.91 -2.50
C ARG A 28 3.25 -6.76 -2.50
N ASP A 29 3.27 -7.80 -1.67
CA ASP A 29 4.38 -8.75 -1.47
C ASP A 29 5.73 -8.13 -1.13
#